data_AF-A2EVB3-F1
#
_entry.id   AF-A2EVB3-F1
#
_cell.length_a   1.000
_cell.length_b   1.000
_cell.length_c   1.000
_cell.angle_alpha   90.00
_cell.angle_beta   90.00
_cell.angle_gamma   90.00
#
_symmetry.space_group_name_H-M   'P 1'
#
loop_
_entity.id
_entity.type
_entity.pdbx_description
1 polymer ?
#
loop_
_entity_poly.entity_id
_entity_poly.type
_entity_poly.pdbx_seq_one_letter_code
_entity_poly.pdbx_strand_id
1 'polypeptide(L)'
;MFSFLLFSARSNKILQRIAPLFNGNNVTFQTMQKVSLSYTNHPLFTSKSRFTFGDLDINSIKFTNSYAKIIKGNFNNINIRNCVFSNSKSPLEVKSGIVYQHEIKEGMILTRKNISLVISSSVFKDLSTHKKQRGGAITATETAIAVARCLFDKCNSIDGGAIYCETVGLELRYVGFHSCNCPLNGGAIYLNASFVDAKMIEFINGEAKFGAAVYAINSQIEMNKVSVTGNTASEGAFFIENTEILFNETFFTNNRGGLTSSTAAIFFQNSPIEIASVHFQNNTNPSGPSILRAKGNSTLRVIESSCFPKNYKLPIHAEGESKIIQLEECPGVTDTMLDTEESDRVELVIKNSTGSFGFALAMLAIIITPFALAFSLPRLL
;
A
#
# COMPACT_ATOMS: atom_id res chain seq x y z
N MET A 1 -17.98 6.36 30.87
CA MET A 1 -18.08 7.73 30.33
C MET A 1 -16.96 7.87 29.30
N PHE A 2 -17.27 7.80 28.00
CA PHE A 2 -16.26 7.90 26.93
C PHE A 2 -15.99 9.38 26.66
N SER A 3 -14.82 9.86 27.07
CA SER A 3 -14.40 11.24 26.82
C SER A 3 -13.78 11.33 25.43
N PHE A 4 -14.51 11.87 24.45
CA PHE A 4 -13.94 12.22 23.15
C PHE A 4 -13.25 13.57 23.25
N LEU A 5 -11.99 13.65 22.83
CA LEU A 5 -11.23 14.89 22.82
C LEU A 5 -10.91 15.25 21.37
N LEU A 6 -11.65 16.23 20.83
CA LEU A 6 -11.46 16.75 19.48
C LEU A 6 -10.50 17.93 19.51
N PHE A 7 -9.36 17.80 18.82
CA PHE A 7 -8.41 18.89 18.65
C PHE A 7 -8.49 19.48 17.25
N SER A 8 -8.89 20.74 17.18
CA SER A 8 -8.68 21.59 16.01
C SER A 8 -7.58 22.61 16.35
N ALA A 9 -6.38 22.42 15.78
CA ALA A 9 -5.27 23.33 15.97
C ALA A 9 -5.06 24.18 14.71
N ARG A 10 -5.01 25.50 14.88
CA ARG A 10 -4.66 26.48 13.81
C ARG A 10 -3.15 26.63 13.59
N SER A 11 -2.31 25.88 14.33
CA SER A 11 -0.85 25.97 14.24
C SER A 11 -0.17 24.66 14.60
N ASN A 12 0.82 24.27 13.79
CA ASN A 12 1.64 23.07 13.98
C ASN A 12 2.42 23.06 15.31
N LYS A 13 2.78 24.23 15.84
CA LYS A 13 3.52 24.34 17.11
C LYS A 13 2.70 23.85 18.31
N ILE A 14 1.38 24.00 18.26
CA ILE A 14 0.48 23.56 19.32
C ILE A 14 0.38 22.03 19.31
N LEU A 15 0.18 21.43 18.15
CA LEU A 15 0.14 19.96 17.98
C LEU A 15 1.41 19.30 18.52
N GLN A 16 2.60 19.81 18.18
CA GLN A 16 3.88 19.25 18.64
C GLN A 16 4.05 19.29 20.16
N ARG A 17 3.49 20.31 20.84
CA ARG A 17 3.60 20.44 22.30
C ARG A 17 2.63 19.56 23.05
N ILE A 18 1.44 19.34 22.49
CA ILE A 18 0.38 18.58 23.18
C ILE A 18 0.48 17.08 22.86
N ALA A 19 0.98 16.69 21.68
CA ALA A 19 1.03 15.29 21.27
C ALA A 19 1.71 14.34 22.29
N PRO A 20 2.86 14.69 22.92
CA PRO A 20 3.49 13.85 23.94
C PRO A 20 2.73 13.78 25.28
N LEU A 21 1.80 14.70 25.51
CA LEU A 21 1.05 14.82 26.77
C LEU A 21 -0.23 13.97 26.77
N PHE A 22 -0.62 13.40 25.63
CA PHE A 22 -1.79 12.53 25.58
C PHE A 22 -1.45 11.17 26.17
N ASN A 23 -2.11 10.83 27.26
CA ASN A 23 -2.19 9.48 27.82
C ASN A 23 -3.66 9.02 27.92
N GLY A 24 -4.51 9.54 27.03
CA GLY A 24 -5.95 9.31 27.03
C GLY A 24 -6.35 8.14 26.12
N ASN A 25 -7.47 7.49 26.48
CA ASN A 25 -8.12 6.51 25.61
C ASN A 25 -8.92 7.25 24.52
N ASN A 26 -8.78 6.83 23.27
CA ASN A 26 -9.56 7.30 22.11
C ASN A 26 -9.31 8.78 21.76
N VAL A 27 -8.35 9.01 20.86
CA VAL A 27 -7.98 10.36 20.41
C VAL A 27 -8.32 10.53 18.93
N THR A 28 -9.06 11.60 18.60
CA THR A 28 -9.37 11.96 17.22
C THR A 28 -8.66 13.25 16.84
N PHE A 29 -7.85 13.19 15.77
CA PHE A 29 -7.17 14.34 15.20
C PHE A 29 -7.75 14.68 13.84
N GLN A 30 -8.22 15.92 13.69
CA GLN A 30 -8.71 16.47 12.43
C GLN A 30 -8.20 17.89 12.26
N THR A 31 -7.55 18.16 11.13
CA THR A 31 -7.17 19.52 10.75
C THR A 31 -7.22 19.68 9.25
N MET A 32 -7.76 20.82 8.77
CA MET A 32 -7.72 21.21 7.36
C MET A 32 -6.35 21.79 6.96
N GLN A 33 -5.45 21.97 7.93
CA GLN A 33 -4.15 22.60 7.70
C GLN A 33 -3.03 21.58 7.48
N LYS A 34 -2.01 22.01 6.73
CA LYS A 34 -0.79 21.24 6.47
C LYS A 34 0.06 21.13 7.73
N VAL A 35 0.36 19.90 8.15
CA VAL A 35 1.29 19.59 9.25
C VAL A 35 2.67 19.29 8.69
N SER A 36 3.63 20.19 8.94
CA SER A 36 5.03 20.00 8.55
C SER A 36 5.89 19.69 9.78
N LEU A 37 6.60 18.56 9.77
CA LEU A 37 7.44 18.07 10.87
C LEU A 37 8.92 18.05 10.47
N SER A 38 9.50 19.22 10.24
CA SER A 38 10.84 19.34 9.66
C SER A 38 11.99 18.90 10.58
N TYR A 39 11.80 18.75 11.90
CA TYR A 39 12.92 18.50 12.83
C TYR A 39 12.60 17.68 14.08
N THR A 40 11.51 16.90 14.10
CA THR A 40 11.22 16.07 15.28
C THR A 40 11.93 14.72 15.14
N ASN A 41 12.87 14.39 16.04
CA ASN A 41 13.45 13.03 16.15
C ASN A 41 12.48 12.03 16.78
N HIS A 42 11.36 12.52 17.34
CA HIS A 42 10.35 11.73 17.99
C HIS A 42 9.10 11.65 17.12
N PRO A 43 8.45 10.48 17.05
CA PRO A 43 7.18 10.37 16.37
C PRO A 43 6.10 11.25 16.98
N LEU A 44 5.17 11.73 16.14
CA LEU A 44 4.07 12.58 16.61
C LEU A 44 3.15 11.81 17.56
N PHE A 45 2.85 10.56 17.21
CA PHE A 45 2.11 9.62 18.02
C PHE A 45 3.04 8.45 18.35
N THR A 46 3.48 8.40 19.61
CA THR A 46 4.26 7.29 20.14
C THR A 46 3.50 6.60 21.26
N SER A 47 3.38 5.28 21.21
CA SER A 47 3.16 4.51 22.43
C SER A 47 4.48 3.88 22.89
N LYS A 48 4.73 3.93 24.20
CA LYS A 48 5.85 3.20 24.80
C LYS A 48 5.45 1.73 24.95
N SER A 49 6.39 0.81 24.73
CA SER A 49 6.15 -0.64 24.65
C SER A 49 5.41 -1.30 25.81
N ARG A 50 5.30 -0.64 26.98
CA ARG A 50 4.61 -1.16 28.17
C ARG A 50 3.12 -0.79 28.24
N PHE A 51 2.62 0.07 27.35
CA PHE A 51 1.23 0.54 27.37
C PHE A 51 0.62 0.47 25.98
N THR A 52 -0.52 -0.21 25.86
CA THR A 52 -1.39 -0.06 24.70
C THR A 52 -2.09 1.29 24.80
N PHE A 53 -1.87 2.14 23.80
CA PHE A 53 -2.73 3.31 23.64
C PHE A 53 -4.11 2.87 23.16
N GLY A 54 -5.15 3.61 23.55
CA GLY A 54 -6.50 3.43 23.02
C GLY A 54 -6.57 3.70 21.51
N ASP A 55 -7.79 3.91 21.01
CA ASP A 55 -7.97 4.09 19.57
C ASP A 55 -7.41 5.46 19.11
N LEU A 56 -6.83 5.49 17.91
CA LEU A 56 -6.32 6.69 17.27
C LEU A 56 -7.06 6.87 15.95
N ASP A 57 -7.85 7.95 15.80
CA ASP A 57 -8.50 8.31 14.54
C ASP A 57 -7.85 9.59 13.98
N ILE A 58 -7.34 9.53 12.76
CA ILE A 58 -6.70 10.61 12.04
C ILE A 58 -7.46 10.85 10.74
N ASN A 59 -8.04 12.03 10.60
CA ASN A 59 -8.88 12.34 9.44
C ASN A 59 -8.50 13.68 8.78
N SER A 60 -8.44 13.66 7.45
CA SER A 60 -8.27 14.86 6.61
C SER A 60 -6.96 15.63 6.83
N ILE A 61 -5.89 14.97 7.30
CA ILE A 61 -4.62 15.64 7.61
C ILE A 61 -3.61 15.47 6.47
N LYS A 62 -2.90 16.57 6.14
CA LYS A 62 -1.75 16.53 5.24
C LYS A 62 -0.44 16.63 6.02
N PHE A 63 0.29 15.52 6.11
CA PHE A 63 1.63 15.44 6.68
C PHE A 63 2.70 15.59 5.60
N THR A 64 3.62 16.53 5.77
CA THR A 64 4.70 16.75 4.79
C THR A 64 6.06 16.95 5.42
N ASN A 65 7.11 16.57 4.71
CA ASN A 65 8.50 16.80 5.12
C ASN A 65 8.77 16.27 6.55
N SER A 66 8.18 15.11 6.88
CA SER A 66 8.36 14.47 8.18
C SER A 66 9.56 13.56 8.15
N TYR A 67 10.59 13.90 8.93
CA TYR A 67 11.81 13.11 9.01
C TYR A 67 11.77 12.02 10.08
N ALA A 68 10.83 12.10 11.02
CA ALA A 68 10.45 11.00 11.89
C ALA A 68 9.15 10.34 11.44
N LYS A 69 8.91 9.14 11.98
CA LYS A 69 7.64 8.45 11.88
C LYS A 69 6.55 9.33 12.46
N ILE A 70 5.35 9.31 11.91
CA ILE A 70 4.20 10.03 12.46
C ILE A 70 3.53 9.17 13.51
N ILE A 71 3.38 7.88 13.24
CA ILE A 71 2.84 6.90 14.18
C ILE A 71 3.90 5.83 14.42
N LYS A 72 4.19 5.58 15.70
CA LYS A 72 5.08 4.50 16.12
C LYS A 72 4.60 3.84 17.41
N GLY A 73 4.37 2.53 17.37
CA GLY A 73 4.12 1.72 18.57
C GLY A 73 2.86 0.87 18.50
N ASN A 74 2.42 0.44 19.68
CA ASN A 74 1.26 -0.43 19.93
C ASN A 74 0.03 0.43 20.25
N PHE A 75 -1.01 0.33 19.42
CA PHE A 75 -2.31 1.01 19.58
C PHE A 75 -3.42 -0.02 19.44
N ASN A 76 -4.55 0.14 20.12
CA ASN A 76 -5.67 -0.79 19.96
C ASN A 76 -6.28 -0.72 18.56
N ASN A 77 -6.55 0.48 18.05
CA ASN A 77 -7.00 0.67 16.68
C ASN A 77 -6.40 1.96 16.13
N ILE A 78 -5.97 1.95 14.87
CA ILE A 78 -5.52 3.16 14.18
C ILE A 78 -6.39 3.30 12.93
N ASN A 79 -7.19 4.35 12.87
CA ASN A 79 -7.99 4.71 11.71
C ASN A 79 -7.36 5.93 11.04
N ILE A 80 -6.97 5.81 9.77
CA ILE A 80 -6.44 6.91 8.96
C ILE A 80 -7.35 7.09 7.76
N ARG A 81 -7.96 8.27 7.62
CA ARG A 81 -8.90 8.56 6.53
C ARG A 81 -8.57 9.89 5.86
N ASN A 82 -8.70 9.96 4.54
CA ASN A 82 -8.56 11.21 3.79
C ASN A 82 -7.24 11.96 4.04
N CYS A 83 -6.16 11.22 4.34
CA CYS A 83 -4.89 11.81 4.71
C CYS A 83 -3.92 11.83 3.52
N VAL A 84 -2.98 12.77 3.57
CA VAL A 84 -1.89 12.85 2.59
C VAL A 84 -0.57 12.83 3.33
N PHE A 85 0.29 11.87 3.00
CA PHE A 85 1.66 11.75 3.49
C PHE A 85 2.60 12.03 2.32
N SER A 86 3.39 13.10 2.38
CA SER A 86 4.31 13.42 1.29
C SER A 86 5.72 13.80 1.75
N ASN A 87 6.74 13.48 0.96
CA ASN A 87 8.14 13.86 1.23
C ASN A 87 8.59 13.46 2.64
N SER A 88 8.16 12.30 3.12
CA SER A 88 8.36 11.87 4.51
C SER A 88 9.10 10.54 4.60
N LYS A 89 9.68 10.25 5.76
CA LYS A 89 10.46 9.03 6.01
C LYS A 89 9.66 8.02 6.80
N SER A 90 9.11 6.99 6.13
CA SER A 90 8.40 5.86 6.75
C SER A 90 7.39 6.33 7.81
N PRO A 91 6.32 7.04 7.40
CA PRO A 91 5.42 7.73 8.32
C PRO A 91 4.73 6.80 9.31
N LEU A 92 4.53 5.51 8.99
CA LEU A 92 3.75 4.58 9.81
C LEU A 92 4.60 3.36 10.19
N GLU A 93 4.84 3.15 11.48
CA GLU A 93 5.33 1.88 12.04
C GLU A 93 4.34 1.40 13.09
N VAL A 94 3.63 0.34 12.76
CA VAL A 94 2.67 -0.28 13.68
C VAL A 94 3.18 -1.66 14.04
N LYS A 95 3.24 -1.93 15.34
CA LYS A 95 3.60 -3.23 15.88
C LYS A 95 2.52 -3.65 16.85
N SER A 96 2.23 -4.95 16.91
CA SER A 96 1.59 -5.50 18.09
C SER A 96 2.62 -5.96 19.09
N GLY A 97 2.20 -6.04 20.36
CA GLY A 97 2.89 -6.80 21.40
C GLY A 97 2.27 -8.19 21.61
N ILE A 98 1.27 -8.57 20.83
CA ILE A 98 0.63 -9.89 20.88
C ILE A 98 1.15 -10.69 19.68
N VAL A 99 2.10 -11.58 19.97
CA VAL A 99 2.71 -12.50 19.01
C VAL A 99 1.63 -13.45 18.49
N TYR A 100 1.40 -13.43 17.18
CA TYR A 100 0.60 -14.45 16.52
C TYR A 100 1.43 -15.73 16.43
N GLN A 101 1.14 -16.72 17.28
CA GLN A 101 1.63 -18.07 17.04
C GLN A 101 0.75 -18.70 15.95
N HIS A 102 1.34 -18.90 14.77
CA HIS A 102 0.74 -19.63 13.68
C HIS A 102 0.90 -21.14 13.90
N GLU A 103 -0.21 -21.86 14.07
CA GLU A 103 -0.32 -23.24 13.59
C GLU A 103 -1.00 -23.18 12.21
N ILE A 104 -0.21 -23.32 11.15
CA ILE A 104 -0.70 -23.43 9.78
C ILE A 104 -1.15 -24.88 9.58
N LYS A 105 -2.38 -25.21 10.00
CA LYS A 105 -3.12 -26.39 9.52
C LYS A 105 -4.62 -26.06 9.48
N GLU A 106 -5.20 -26.23 8.29
CA GLU A 106 -6.64 -26.45 8.08
C GLU A 106 -7.60 -25.32 8.53
N GLY A 107 -7.59 -24.18 7.83
CA GLY A 107 -8.75 -23.28 7.82
C GLY A 107 -9.01 -22.51 9.11
N MET A 108 -7.96 -22.12 9.83
CA MET A 108 -8.11 -21.43 11.11
C MET A 108 -8.68 -20.00 10.95
N ILE A 109 -9.89 -19.79 11.48
CA ILE A 109 -10.47 -18.46 11.69
C ILE A 109 -9.58 -17.72 12.70
N LEU A 110 -8.94 -16.63 12.24
CA LEU A 110 -8.26 -15.67 13.10
C LEU A 110 -9.28 -15.08 14.08
N THR A 111 -9.28 -15.58 15.32
CA THR A 111 -10.06 -14.99 16.41
C THR A 111 -9.41 -13.67 16.82
N ARG A 112 -9.99 -12.59 16.29
CA ARG A 112 -9.64 -11.18 16.47
C ARG A 112 -9.40 -10.77 17.92
N LYS A 113 -8.21 -10.24 18.19
CA LYS A 113 -7.98 -9.18 19.19
C LYS A 113 -6.84 -8.25 18.69
N ASN A 114 -6.98 -7.78 17.45
CA ASN A 114 -7.32 -6.39 17.08
C ASN A 114 -6.34 -5.34 17.62
N ILE A 115 -5.15 -5.31 17.02
CA ILE A 115 -4.64 -4.05 16.49
C ILE A 115 -5.01 -4.03 15.01
N SER A 116 -5.96 -3.17 14.62
CA SER A 116 -6.25 -2.94 13.21
C SER A 116 -5.76 -1.56 12.80
N LEU A 117 -4.76 -1.52 11.92
CA LEU A 117 -4.46 -0.33 11.15
C LEU A 117 -5.42 -0.30 9.95
N VAL A 118 -6.41 0.58 9.99
CA VAL A 118 -7.36 0.78 8.90
C VAL A 118 -7.04 2.09 8.22
N ILE A 119 -6.65 2.02 6.95
CA ILE A 119 -6.32 3.18 6.13
C ILE A 119 -7.30 3.25 4.97
N SER A 120 -7.91 4.41 4.78
CA SER A 120 -8.83 4.61 3.66
C SER A 120 -8.68 5.96 2.99
N SER A 121 -8.91 6.00 1.68
CA SER A 121 -9.01 7.24 0.88
C SER A 121 -7.79 8.16 1.08
N SER A 122 -6.59 7.59 1.18
CA SER A 122 -5.37 8.32 1.57
C SER A 122 -4.27 8.19 0.50
N VAL A 123 -3.37 9.17 0.46
CA VAL A 123 -2.27 9.25 -0.51
C VAL A 123 -0.92 9.26 0.20
N PHE A 124 -0.02 8.38 -0.22
CA PHE A 124 1.37 8.27 0.23
C PHE A 124 2.26 8.57 -0.96
N LYS A 125 2.98 9.68 -0.91
CA LYS A 125 3.71 10.20 -2.09
C LYS A 125 5.15 10.60 -1.78
N ASP A 126 6.07 10.26 -2.67
CA ASP A 126 7.48 10.67 -2.57
C ASP A 126 8.07 10.31 -1.18
N LEU A 127 7.78 9.10 -0.72
CA LEU A 127 8.25 8.61 0.56
C LEU A 127 9.55 7.84 0.36
N SER A 128 10.54 8.10 1.20
CA SER A 128 11.82 7.40 1.13
C SER A 128 12.36 7.14 2.51
N THR A 129 12.97 5.97 2.71
CA THR A 129 13.61 5.65 3.97
C THR A 129 15.13 5.80 3.87
N HIS A 130 15.82 5.94 5.00
CA HIS A 130 17.28 5.83 5.00
C HIS A 130 17.72 4.40 4.71
N LYS A 131 18.98 4.26 4.27
CA LYS A 131 19.67 2.96 4.12
C LYS A 131 19.39 2.12 5.38
N LYS A 132 18.76 0.96 5.23
CA LYS A 132 18.37 -0.04 6.28
C LYS A 132 16.92 0.02 6.82
N GLN A 133 16.09 0.97 6.42
CA GLN A 133 14.68 0.99 6.84
C GLN A 133 13.77 0.30 5.81
N ARG A 134 12.77 -0.43 6.30
CA ARG A 134 11.82 -1.22 5.51
C ARG A 134 10.46 -0.52 5.48
N GLY A 135 9.68 -0.67 4.40
CA GLY A 135 8.36 -0.03 4.28
C GLY A 135 8.44 1.48 4.12
N GLY A 136 8.43 1.97 2.87
CA GLY A 136 8.54 3.41 2.60
C GLY A 136 7.37 4.23 3.13
N ALA A 137 6.19 3.63 3.14
CA ALA A 137 4.98 4.18 3.74
C ALA A 137 4.64 3.50 5.07
N ILE A 138 4.58 2.16 5.05
CA ILE A 138 4.06 1.35 6.15
C ILE A 138 5.06 0.25 6.48
N THR A 139 5.48 0.19 7.74
CA THR A 139 6.09 -1.01 8.34
C THR A 139 5.09 -1.61 9.33
N ALA A 140 4.80 -2.89 9.18
CA ALA A 140 3.90 -3.60 10.08
C ALA A 140 4.41 -4.98 10.44
N THR A 141 4.32 -5.31 11.72
CA THR A 141 4.72 -6.63 12.24
C THR A 141 3.68 -7.12 13.24
N GLU A 142 3.32 -8.40 13.14
CA GLU A 142 2.42 -9.09 14.08
C GLU A 142 1.08 -8.35 14.24
N THR A 143 0.42 -7.95 13.16
CA THR A 143 -0.79 -7.11 13.25
C THR A 143 -1.75 -7.35 12.09
N ALA A 144 -2.95 -6.77 12.14
CA ALA A 144 -3.88 -6.74 11.03
C ALA A 144 -3.90 -5.34 10.39
N ILE A 145 -3.92 -5.30 9.05
CA ILE A 145 -3.99 -4.06 8.29
C ILE A 145 -5.07 -4.18 7.23
N ALA A 146 -5.91 -3.17 7.12
CA ALA A 146 -6.83 -3.00 6.00
C ALA A 146 -6.53 -1.67 5.29
N VAL A 147 -6.25 -1.72 4.00
CA VAL A 147 -5.98 -0.53 3.17
C VAL A 147 -6.98 -0.49 2.02
N ALA A 148 -7.76 0.58 1.95
CA ALA A 148 -8.79 0.74 0.93
C ALA A 148 -8.72 2.09 0.20
N ARG A 149 -8.89 2.11 -1.12
CA ARG A 149 -8.96 3.35 -1.92
C ARG A 149 -7.76 4.26 -1.70
N CYS A 150 -6.56 3.69 -1.68
CA CYS A 150 -5.33 4.43 -1.39
C CYS A 150 -4.39 4.43 -2.61
N LEU A 151 -3.53 5.43 -2.66
CA LEU A 151 -2.46 5.53 -3.66
C LEU A 151 -1.11 5.64 -2.96
N PHE A 152 -0.19 4.74 -3.32
CA PHE A 152 1.22 4.80 -2.98
C PHE A 152 2.00 5.17 -4.24
N ASP A 153 2.56 6.38 -4.28
CA ASP A 153 3.29 6.92 -5.44
C ASP A 153 4.74 7.22 -5.02
N LYS A 154 5.72 6.65 -5.72
CA LYS A 154 7.15 6.88 -5.48
C LYS A 154 7.58 6.63 -4.04
N CYS A 155 7.08 5.53 -3.47
CA CYS A 155 7.51 5.06 -2.15
C CYS A 155 8.74 4.15 -2.29
N ASN A 156 9.81 4.44 -1.55
CA ASN A 156 11.09 3.73 -1.66
C ASN A 156 11.63 3.31 -0.30
N SER A 157 12.12 2.07 -0.20
CA SER A 157 12.74 1.51 1.00
C SER A 157 13.74 0.41 0.63
N ILE A 158 14.42 -0.22 1.61
CA ILE A 158 15.30 -1.36 1.31
C ILE A 158 14.55 -2.67 1.02
N ASP A 159 13.38 -2.87 1.66
CA ASP A 159 12.47 -4.00 1.43
C ASP A 159 11.03 -3.48 1.58
N GLY A 160 10.17 -3.79 0.61
CA GLY A 160 8.79 -3.29 0.56
C GLY A 160 8.77 -1.79 0.31
N GLY A 161 8.96 -1.37 -0.94
CA GLY A 161 9.14 0.06 -1.26
C GLY A 161 8.00 0.93 -0.72
N ALA A 162 6.75 0.45 -0.78
CA ALA A 162 5.62 1.04 -0.06
C ALA A 162 5.35 0.37 1.29
N ILE A 163 5.12 -0.95 1.28
CA ILE A 163 4.63 -1.69 2.45
C ILE A 163 5.57 -2.84 2.78
N TYR A 164 5.96 -2.94 4.05
CA TYR A 164 6.66 -4.09 4.61
C TYR A 164 5.81 -4.75 5.68
N CYS A 165 5.57 -6.06 5.52
CA CYS A 165 4.75 -6.87 6.43
C CYS A 165 5.49 -8.14 6.86
N GLU A 166 5.42 -8.43 8.15
CA GLU A 166 5.94 -9.66 8.77
C GLU A 166 4.93 -10.20 9.78
N THR A 167 4.43 -11.42 9.55
CA THR A 167 3.38 -12.03 10.39
C THR A 167 2.13 -11.13 10.46
N VAL A 168 1.61 -10.73 9.29
CA VAL A 168 0.48 -9.79 9.19
C VAL A 168 -0.68 -10.41 8.42
N GLY A 169 -1.91 -10.10 8.86
CA GLY A 169 -3.10 -10.21 8.01
C GLY A 169 -3.32 -8.91 7.25
N LEU A 170 -3.15 -8.92 5.92
CA LEU A 170 -3.23 -7.74 5.06
C LEU A 170 -4.42 -7.82 4.11
N GLU A 171 -5.37 -6.90 4.25
CA GLU A 171 -6.47 -6.70 3.31
C GLU A 171 -6.20 -5.46 2.44
N LEU A 172 -6.27 -5.62 1.11
CA LEU A 172 -6.12 -4.53 0.15
C LEU A 172 -7.35 -4.44 -0.76
N ARG A 173 -7.92 -3.24 -0.92
CA ARG A 173 -9.09 -2.97 -1.79
C ARG A 173 -8.90 -1.67 -2.58
N TYR A 174 -8.93 -1.69 -3.90
CA TYR A 174 -8.83 -0.47 -4.71
C TYR A 174 -7.55 0.32 -4.39
N VAL A 175 -6.38 -0.31 -4.47
CA VAL A 175 -5.10 0.31 -4.10
C VAL A 175 -4.17 0.37 -5.30
N GLY A 176 -3.59 1.55 -5.55
CA GLY A 176 -2.56 1.74 -6.56
C GLY A 176 -1.17 1.85 -5.94
N PHE A 177 -0.19 1.15 -6.50
CA PHE A 177 1.23 1.22 -6.18
C PHE A 177 2.00 1.65 -7.44
N HIS A 178 2.37 2.92 -7.52
CA HIS A 178 2.98 3.53 -8.69
C HIS A 178 4.44 3.91 -8.40
N SER A 179 5.35 3.44 -9.24
CA SER A 179 6.78 3.74 -9.15
C SER A 179 7.36 3.51 -7.76
N CYS A 180 6.86 2.50 -7.04
CA CYS A 180 7.41 2.09 -5.77
C CYS A 180 8.61 1.18 -6.04
N ASN A 181 9.76 1.50 -5.44
CA ASN A 181 11.01 0.80 -5.74
C ASN A 181 11.72 0.35 -4.47
N CYS A 182 12.48 -0.73 -4.58
CA CYS A 182 13.43 -1.15 -3.58
C CYS A 182 14.69 -1.72 -4.25
N PRO A 183 15.87 -1.66 -3.63
CA PRO A 183 17.07 -2.26 -4.19
C PRO A 183 17.09 -3.80 -4.09
N LEU A 184 16.24 -4.39 -3.24
CA LEU A 184 16.28 -5.83 -2.93
C LEU A 184 14.93 -6.50 -3.16
N ASN A 185 14.04 -6.49 -2.18
CA ASN A 185 12.86 -7.35 -2.16
C ASN A 185 11.56 -6.55 -2.11
N GLY A 186 10.67 -6.76 -3.07
CA GLY A 186 9.31 -6.20 -3.05
C GLY A 186 9.30 -4.71 -3.39
N GLY A 187 9.31 -4.36 -4.68
CA GLY A 187 9.35 -2.96 -5.10
C GLY A 187 8.16 -2.17 -4.56
N ALA A 188 6.96 -2.75 -4.54
CA ALA A 188 5.84 -2.19 -3.79
C ALA A 188 5.68 -2.85 -2.40
N ILE A 189 5.56 -4.18 -2.34
CA ILE A 189 5.19 -4.91 -1.12
C ILE A 189 6.19 -6.03 -0.82
N TYR A 190 6.61 -6.10 0.44
CA TYR A 190 7.31 -7.24 1.00
C TYR A 190 6.41 -7.96 2.02
N LEU A 191 6.33 -9.29 1.91
CA LEU A 191 5.55 -10.17 2.78
C LEU A 191 6.43 -11.29 3.32
N ASN A 192 6.42 -11.49 4.64
CA ASN A 192 6.97 -12.68 5.30
C ASN A 192 5.92 -13.25 6.26
N ALA A 193 5.68 -14.55 6.19
CA ALA A 193 4.80 -15.27 7.12
C ALA A 193 3.39 -14.63 7.23
N SER A 194 2.85 -14.11 6.13
CA SER A 194 1.66 -13.25 6.14
C SER A 194 0.47 -13.88 5.38
N PHE A 195 -0.74 -13.47 5.74
CA PHE A 195 -1.97 -13.78 5.00
C PHE A 195 -2.43 -12.53 4.26
N VAL A 196 -2.66 -12.62 2.96
CA VAL A 196 -3.04 -11.47 2.13
C VAL A 196 -4.30 -11.77 1.33
N ASP A 197 -5.27 -10.87 1.44
CA ASP A 197 -6.46 -10.83 0.60
C ASP A 197 -6.50 -9.48 -0.13
N ALA A 198 -6.30 -9.51 -1.44
CA ALA A 198 -6.10 -8.35 -2.27
C ALA A 198 -7.05 -8.32 -3.46
N LYS A 199 -7.79 -7.22 -3.62
CA LYS A 199 -8.77 -7.04 -4.69
C LYS A 199 -8.69 -5.67 -5.35
N MET A 200 -8.74 -5.64 -6.68
CA MET A 200 -8.71 -4.40 -7.48
C MET A 200 -7.44 -3.60 -7.17
N ILE A 201 -6.29 -4.18 -7.47
CA ILE A 201 -4.97 -3.61 -7.15
C ILE A 201 -4.22 -3.30 -8.44
N GLU A 202 -3.49 -2.18 -8.44
CA GLU A 202 -2.62 -1.80 -9.54
C GLU A 202 -1.17 -1.71 -9.06
N PHE A 203 -0.27 -2.41 -9.75
CA PHE A 203 1.17 -2.31 -9.58
C PHE A 203 1.79 -1.77 -10.87
N ILE A 204 2.26 -0.53 -10.85
CA ILE A 204 2.69 0.17 -12.05
C ILE A 204 4.13 0.66 -11.91
N ASN A 205 4.99 0.26 -12.86
CA ASN A 205 6.35 0.77 -13.00
C ASN A 205 7.22 0.65 -11.74
N GLY A 206 7.03 -0.40 -10.94
CA GLY A 206 7.90 -0.70 -9.81
C GLY A 206 9.22 -1.32 -10.25
N GLU A 207 10.26 -1.15 -9.43
CA GLU A 207 11.58 -1.72 -9.66
C GLU A 207 12.11 -2.41 -8.39
N ALA A 208 12.61 -3.64 -8.55
CA ALA A 208 13.30 -4.36 -7.49
C ALA A 208 14.29 -5.39 -8.04
N LYS A 209 15.18 -5.91 -7.19
CA LYS A 209 15.96 -7.09 -7.58
C LYS A 209 15.04 -8.33 -7.65
N PHE A 210 14.23 -8.54 -6.61
CA PHE A 210 13.31 -9.66 -6.49
C PHE A 210 11.89 -9.13 -6.26
N GLY A 211 10.96 -9.45 -7.17
CA GLY A 211 9.56 -9.04 -7.04
C GLY A 211 9.36 -7.53 -7.12
N ALA A 212 9.41 -6.95 -8.32
CA ALA A 212 9.21 -5.51 -8.50
C ALA A 212 7.84 -4.98 -8.03
N ALA A 213 6.80 -5.80 -8.10
CA ALA A 213 5.53 -5.55 -7.44
C ALA A 213 5.55 -6.14 -6.03
N VAL A 214 5.64 -7.47 -5.94
CA VAL A 214 5.50 -8.20 -4.67
C VAL A 214 6.64 -9.21 -4.51
N TYR A 215 7.25 -9.19 -3.33
CA TYR A 215 8.09 -10.28 -2.82
C TYR A 215 7.37 -10.94 -1.66
N ALA A 216 7.17 -12.26 -1.73
CA ALA A 216 6.48 -13.02 -0.70
C ALA A 216 7.24 -14.28 -0.32
N ILE A 217 7.40 -14.49 0.98
CA ILE A 217 7.97 -15.71 1.54
C ILE A 217 7.08 -16.27 2.67
N ASN A 218 6.93 -17.60 2.71
CA ASN A 218 6.18 -18.32 3.75
C ASN A 218 4.74 -17.80 3.96
N SER A 219 4.08 -17.33 2.90
CA SER A 219 2.81 -16.60 2.98
C SER A 219 1.65 -17.35 2.31
N GLN A 220 0.43 -16.85 2.49
CA GLN A 220 -0.75 -17.25 1.73
C GLN A 220 -1.40 -16.00 1.13
N ILE A 221 -1.67 -16.02 -0.17
CA ILE A 221 -2.06 -14.83 -0.93
C ILE A 221 -3.22 -15.14 -1.87
N GLU A 222 -4.28 -14.34 -1.79
CA GLU A 222 -5.34 -14.30 -2.78
C GLU A 222 -5.35 -12.93 -3.48
N MET A 223 -5.30 -12.94 -4.80
CA MET A 223 -5.25 -11.75 -5.65
C MET A 223 -6.36 -11.81 -6.69
N ASN A 224 -7.39 -10.95 -6.55
CA ASN A 224 -8.50 -10.85 -7.50
C ASN A 224 -8.49 -9.50 -8.21
N LYS A 225 -8.65 -9.49 -9.55
CA LYS A 225 -8.73 -8.25 -10.34
C LYS A 225 -7.48 -7.38 -10.18
N VAL A 226 -6.31 -7.94 -10.45
CA VAL A 226 -5.03 -7.25 -10.27
C VAL A 226 -4.44 -6.87 -11.61
N SER A 227 -3.90 -5.66 -11.73
CA SER A 227 -3.13 -5.21 -12.89
C SER A 227 -1.67 -5.00 -12.49
N VAL A 228 -0.77 -5.64 -13.24
CA VAL A 228 0.68 -5.62 -13.00
C VAL A 228 1.33 -5.13 -14.28
N THR A 229 1.68 -3.84 -14.33
CA THR A 229 2.09 -3.18 -15.57
C THR A 229 3.47 -2.53 -15.46
N GLY A 230 4.35 -2.82 -16.43
CA GLY A 230 5.62 -2.09 -16.58
C GLY A 230 6.65 -2.30 -15.46
N ASN A 231 6.49 -3.34 -14.63
CA ASN A 231 7.40 -3.59 -13.51
C ASN A 231 8.69 -4.24 -14.00
N THR A 232 9.82 -3.86 -13.41
CA THR A 232 11.15 -4.34 -13.83
C THR A 232 11.89 -5.00 -12.66
N ALA A 233 12.23 -6.29 -12.79
CA ALA A 233 13.03 -6.99 -11.79
C ALA A 233 13.98 -8.04 -12.35
N SER A 234 15.02 -8.37 -11.58
CA SER A 234 15.86 -9.53 -11.91
C SER A 234 15.07 -10.82 -11.79
N GLU A 235 14.10 -10.95 -10.90
CA GLU A 235 13.31 -12.18 -10.77
C GLU A 235 11.81 -11.89 -10.66
N GLY A 236 11.20 -11.58 -11.81
CA GLY A 236 9.76 -11.39 -11.95
C GLY A 236 9.20 -10.12 -11.30
N ALA A 237 8.09 -9.61 -11.84
CA ALA A 237 7.26 -8.65 -11.12
C ALA A 237 6.80 -9.22 -9.77
N PHE A 238 6.52 -10.52 -9.71
CA PHE A 238 6.22 -11.26 -8.49
C PHE A 238 7.34 -12.28 -8.23
N PHE A 239 7.84 -12.29 -6.99
CA PHE A 239 8.75 -13.31 -6.48
C PHE A 239 8.09 -14.03 -5.31
N ILE A 240 7.91 -15.33 -5.45
CA ILE A 240 7.11 -16.16 -4.54
C ILE A 240 7.95 -17.34 -4.03
N GLU A 241 8.13 -17.47 -2.73
CA GLU A 241 8.89 -18.57 -2.14
C GLU A 241 8.16 -19.21 -0.96
N ASN A 242 8.05 -20.54 -0.95
CA ASN A 242 7.30 -21.29 0.07
C ASN A 242 5.92 -20.66 0.36
N THR A 243 5.24 -20.18 -0.68
CA THR A 243 4.03 -19.35 -0.56
C THR A 243 2.96 -19.90 -1.48
N GLU A 244 1.74 -20.01 -0.96
CA GLU A 244 0.57 -20.34 -1.77
C GLU A 244 -0.03 -19.06 -2.33
N ILE A 245 -0.31 -19.04 -3.64
CA ILE A 245 -0.94 -17.88 -4.26
C ILE A 245 -1.99 -18.28 -5.30
N LEU A 246 -3.16 -17.64 -5.20
CA LEU A 246 -4.22 -17.67 -6.20
C LEU A 246 -4.27 -16.31 -6.91
N PHE A 247 -4.11 -16.32 -8.23
CA PHE A 247 -4.43 -15.18 -9.09
C PHE A 247 -5.74 -15.42 -9.80
N ASN A 248 -6.66 -14.47 -9.69
CA ASN A 248 -7.93 -14.48 -10.38
C ASN A 248 -8.16 -13.14 -11.12
N GLU A 249 -8.61 -13.19 -12.37
CA GLU A 249 -8.88 -12.01 -13.21
C GLU A 249 -7.70 -11.02 -13.24
N THR A 250 -6.48 -11.53 -13.45
CA THR A 250 -5.24 -10.75 -13.30
C THR A 250 -4.57 -10.49 -14.64
N PHE A 251 -4.01 -9.30 -14.83
CA PHE A 251 -3.31 -8.88 -16.05
C PHE A 251 -1.85 -8.58 -15.74
N PHE A 252 -0.94 -9.25 -16.44
CA PHE A 252 0.49 -8.94 -16.44
C PHE A 252 0.86 -8.35 -17.79
N THR A 253 1.17 -7.05 -17.84
CA THR A 253 1.39 -6.33 -19.09
C THR A 253 2.71 -5.58 -19.09
N ASN A 254 3.52 -5.71 -20.15
CA ASN A 254 4.77 -4.96 -20.32
C ASN A 254 5.78 -5.09 -19.16
N ASN A 255 5.73 -6.16 -18.35
CA ASN A 255 6.72 -6.37 -17.29
C ASN A 255 8.05 -6.86 -17.89
N ARG A 256 9.17 -6.51 -17.26
CA ARG A 256 10.50 -6.76 -17.79
C ARG A 256 11.41 -7.48 -16.82
N GLY A 257 12.00 -8.58 -17.28
CA GLY A 257 13.15 -9.22 -16.63
C GLY A 257 14.42 -8.37 -16.81
N GLY A 258 15.25 -8.27 -15.78
CA GLY A 258 16.61 -7.73 -15.86
C GLY A 258 17.56 -8.59 -16.72
N LEU A 259 18.80 -8.11 -16.92
CA LEU A 259 19.80 -8.78 -17.77
C LEU A 259 20.26 -10.15 -17.25
N THR A 260 20.11 -10.41 -15.96
CA THR A 260 20.40 -11.73 -15.36
C THR A 260 19.12 -12.48 -15.03
N SER A 261 18.00 -12.06 -15.62
CA SER A 261 16.70 -12.45 -15.13
C SER A 261 16.29 -13.84 -15.51
N SER A 262 15.69 -14.47 -14.53
CA SER A 262 15.09 -15.79 -14.64
C SER A 262 13.70 -15.74 -15.29
N THR A 263 12.99 -14.61 -15.22
CA THR A 263 11.62 -14.45 -15.72
C THR A 263 11.10 -13.00 -15.62
N ALA A 264 10.12 -12.64 -16.45
CA ALA A 264 9.56 -11.28 -16.49
C ALA A 264 8.36 -11.05 -15.54
N ALA A 265 7.42 -11.99 -15.44
CA ALA A 265 6.18 -11.77 -14.68
C ALA A 265 6.21 -12.41 -13.30
N ILE A 266 6.35 -13.74 -13.22
CA ILE A 266 6.26 -14.46 -11.93
C ILE A 266 7.39 -15.48 -11.83
N PHE A 267 8.20 -15.32 -10.79
CA PHE A 267 9.12 -16.33 -10.30
C PHE A 267 8.50 -17.01 -9.08
N PHE A 268 8.55 -18.34 -9.03
CA PHE A 268 8.09 -19.08 -7.86
C PHE A 268 8.93 -20.32 -7.55
N GLN A 269 9.19 -20.53 -6.26
CA GLN A 269 10.00 -21.62 -5.73
C GLN A 269 9.31 -22.31 -4.57
N ASN A 270 9.27 -23.65 -4.58
CA ASN A 270 8.61 -24.49 -3.57
C ASN A 270 7.19 -24.00 -3.23
N SER A 271 6.45 -23.56 -4.25
CA SER A 271 5.21 -22.81 -4.09
C SER A 271 4.11 -23.41 -4.96
N PRO A 272 2.91 -23.65 -4.40
CA PRO A 272 1.72 -23.89 -5.21
C PRO A 272 1.15 -22.57 -5.72
N ILE A 273 0.94 -22.48 -7.04
CA ILE A 273 0.32 -21.36 -7.71
C ILE A 273 -0.92 -21.85 -8.45
N GLU A 274 -2.04 -21.18 -8.24
CA GLU A 274 -3.25 -21.33 -9.03
C GLU A 274 -3.51 -20.04 -9.82
N ILE A 275 -3.79 -20.17 -11.11
CA ILE A 275 -4.17 -19.05 -11.98
C ILE A 275 -5.54 -19.33 -12.63
N ALA A 276 -6.43 -18.34 -12.51
CA ALA A 276 -7.77 -18.32 -13.06
C ALA A 276 -7.96 -17.01 -13.85
N SER A 277 -8.33 -17.11 -15.12
CA SER A 277 -8.58 -15.93 -15.96
C SER A 277 -7.42 -14.91 -15.93
N VAL A 278 -6.18 -15.39 -16.05
CA VAL A 278 -4.97 -14.55 -16.02
C VAL A 278 -4.44 -14.30 -17.42
N HIS A 279 -4.17 -13.04 -17.76
CA HIS A 279 -3.66 -12.63 -19.07
C HIS A 279 -2.23 -12.12 -18.97
N PHE A 280 -1.34 -12.66 -19.80
CA PHE A 280 0.01 -12.15 -19.96
C PHE A 280 0.11 -11.45 -21.31
N GLN A 281 0.61 -10.22 -21.36
CA GLN A 281 0.80 -9.47 -22.61
C GLN A 281 2.13 -8.71 -22.60
N ASN A 282 2.93 -8.85 -23.66
CA ASN A 282 4.17 -8.08 -23.88
C ASN A 282 5.19 -8.09 -22.71
N ASN A 283 5.20 -9.14 -21.88
CA ASN A 283 6.18 -9.28 -20.80
C ASN A 283 7.52 -9.75 -21.37
N THR A 284 8.61 -9.01 -21.22
CA THR A 284 9.88 -9.32 -21.90
C THR A 284 10.95 -9.77 -20.91
N ASN A 285 11.61 -10.89 -21.17
CA ASN A 285 12.84 -11.26 -20.48
C ASN A 285 13.98 -11.28 -21.52
N PRO A 286 14.92 -10.33 -21.49
CA PRO A 286 16.02 -10.28 -22.46
C PRO A 286 16.91 -11.52 -22.47
N SER A 287 16.98 -12.23 -21.34
CA SER A 287 17.98 -13.29 -21.11
C SER A 287 17.38 -14.69 -21.07
N GLY A 288 16.06 -14.81 -21.17
CA GLY A 288 15.37 -16.09 -21.05
C GLY A 288 14.00 -16.08 -21.73
N PRO A 289 13.50 -17.25 -22.14
CA PRO A 289 12.27 -17.31 -22.92
C PRO A 289 10.98 -17.18 -22.10
N SER A 290 11.06 -17.23 -20.76
CA SER A 290 9.88 -17.46 -19.92
C SER A 290 9.32 -16.21 -19.23
N ILE A 291 7.98 -16.14 -19.25
CA ILE A 291 7.17 -15.16 -18.50
C ILE A 291 6.88 -15.68 -17.09
N LEU A 292 6.82 -16.99 -16.93
CA LEU A 292 6.69 -17.70 -15.66
C LEU A 292 7.89 -18.64 -15.46
N ARG A 293 8.45 -18.67 -14.25
CA ARG A 293 9.46 -19.66 -13.87
C ARG A 293 9.12 -20.34 -12.56
N ALA A 294 9.02 -21.67 -12.62
CA ALA A 294 8.84 -22.56 -11.49
C ALA A 294 10.17 -23.23 -11.11
N LYS A 295 10.48 -23.32 -9.82
CA LYS A 295 11.66 -24.04 -9.32
C LYS A 295 11.33 -24.88 -8.10
N GLY A 296 12.08 -25.97 -7.92
CA GLY A 296 11.96 -26.83 -6.75
C GLY A 296 10.66 -27.63 -6.79
N ASN A 297 10.05 -27.86 -5.63
CA ASN A 297 8.78 -28.59 -5.53
C ASN A 297 7.58 -27.64 -5.71
N SER A 298 7.54 -26.94 -6.85
CA SER A 298 6.46 -26.00 -7.17
C SER A 298 5.37 -26.66 -8.00
N THR A 299 4.13 -26.18 -7.86
CA THR A 299 3.02 -26.61 -8.72
C THR A 299 2.37 -25.38 -9.34
N LEU A 300 2.07 -25.45 -10.63
CA LEU A 300 1.26 -24.45 -11.32
C LEU A 300 -0.01 -25.12 -11.82
N ARG A 301 -1.16 -24.64 -11.38
CA ARG A 301 -2.47 -25.09 -11.83
C ARG A 301 -3.18 -23.97 -12.58
N VAL A 302 -3.59 -24.25 -13.80
CA VAL A 302 -4.39 -23.31 -14.62
C VAL A 302 -5.82 -23.83 -14.62
N ILE A 303 -6.74 -23.12 -13.96
CA ILE A 303 -8.10 -23.62 -13.72
C ILE A 303 -9.17 -23.01 -14.64
N GLU A 304 -8.86 -21.93 -15.34
CA GLU A 304 -9.79 -21.19 -16.21
C GLU A 304 -9.03 -20.50 -17.35
N SER A 305 -9.75 -19.82 -18.26
CA SER A 305 -9.34 -19.17 -19.52
C SER A 305 -8.16 -18.18 -19.41
N SER A 306 -7.00 -18.66 -18.96
CA SER A 306 -5.77 -17.89 -18.82
C SER A 306 -5.03 -17.87 -20.15
N CYS A 307 -4.57 -16.69 -20.54
CA CYS A 307 -4.01 -16.43 -21.85
C CYS A 307 -2.50 -16.22 -21.81
N PHE A 308 -1.78 -17.08 -22.53
CA PHE A 308 -0.35 -16.93 -22.80
C PHE A 308 -0.15 -16.50 -24.26
N PRO A 309 0.65 -15.47 -24.55
CA PRO A 309 0.84 -15.05 -25.93
C PRO A 309 1.57 -16.12 -26.75
N LYS A 310 1.12 -16.34 -27.98
CA LYS A 310 1.74 -17.30 -28.92
C LYS A 310 3.18 -16.96 -29.27
N ASN A 311 3.59 -15.71 -29.09
CA ASN A 311 4.92 -15.22 -29.46
C ASN A 311 6.05 -15.67 -28.51
N TYR A 312 5.72 -16.37 -27.42
CA TYR A 312 6.74 -16.89 -26.50
C TYR A 312 7.09 -18.32 -26.89
N LYS A 313 8.38 -18.54 -27.15
CA LYS A 313 8.90 -19.88 -27.47
C LYS A 313 8.67 -20.88 -26.33
N LEU A 314 8.75 -20.41 -25.08
CA LEU A 314 8.52 -21.18 -23.85
C LEU A 314 7.95 -20.24 -22.76
N PRO A 315 6.64 -19.93 -22.76
CA PRO A 315 6.07 -18.97 -21.81
C PRO A 315 6.24 -19.39 -20.35
N ILE A 316 6.35 -20.70 -20.10
CA ILE A 316 6.54 -21.30 -18.78
C ILE A 316 7.82 -22.12 -18.80
N HIS A 317 8.70 -21.89 -17.82
CA HIS A 317 9.90 -22.70 -17.60
C HIS A 317 9.83 -23.35 -16.22
N ALA A 318 9.97 -24.67 -16.15
CA ALA A 318 9.88 -25.43 -14.91
C ALA A 318 11.20 -26.18 -14.64
N GLU A 319 11.70 -26.10 -13.42
CA GLU A 319 12.95 -26.73 -12.98
C GLU A 319 12.74 -27.60 -11.74
N GLY A 320 13.49 -28.70 -11.64
CA GLY A 320 13.39 -29.64 -10.53
C GLY A 320 12.12 -30.49 -10.61
N GLU A 321 11.47 -30.70 -9.47
CA GLU A 321 10.25 -31.52 -9.36
C GLU A 321 8.97 -30.73 -9.67
N SER A 322 9.10 -29.58 -10.35
CA SER A 322 7.97 -28.69 -10.61
C SER A 322 6.95 -29.31 -11.58
N LYS A 323 5.67 -29.19 -11.25
CA LYS A 323 4.56 -29.75 -12.06
C LYS A 323 3.67 -28.64 -12.62
N ILE A 324 3.33 -28.74 -13.90
CA ILE A 324 2.32 -27.88 -14.55
C ILE A 324 1.09 -28.74 -14.81
N ILE A 325 -0.04 -28.35 -14.25
CA ILE A 325 -1.29 -29.10 -14.29
C ILE A 325 -2.31 -28.28 -15.08
N GLN A 326 -2.67 -28.83 -16.24
CA GLN A 326 -3.70 -28.36 -17.17
C GLN A 326 -3.35 -27.06 -17.91
N LEU A 327 -3.54 -27.08 -19.23
CA LEU A 327 -3.56 -25.91 -20.10
C LEU A 327 -4.80 -26.14 -20.97
N GLU A 328 -5.94 -25.57 -20.61
CA GLU A 328 -6.99 -25.41 -21.62
C GLU A 328 -6.45 -24.40 -22.64
N GLU A 329 -6.47 -24.77 -23.92
CA GLU A 329 -6.01 -23.88 -24.99
C GLU A 329 -6.80 -22.57 -24.92
N CYS A 330 -6.09 -21.44 -24.97
CA CYS A 330 -6.72 -20.13 -24.93
C CYS A 330 -7.80 -20.07 -26.02
N PRO A 331 -9.07 -19.77 -25.70
CA PRO A 331 -10.10 -19.64 -26.72
C PRO A 331 -9.61 -18.60 -27.73
N GLY A 332 -9.50 -19.03 -28.99
CA GLY A 332 -8.70 -18.38 -30.01
C GLY A 332 -8.96 -16.87 -30.07
N VAL A 333 -8.00 -16.09 -29.58
CA VAL A 333 -7.84 -14.69 -29.95
C VAL A 333 -7.47 -14.73 -31.44
N THR A 334 -8.49 -14.64 -32.29
CA THR A 334 -8.30 -14.28 -33.70
C THR A 334 -7.80 -12.84 -33.70
N ASP A 335 -6.84 -12.52 -34.59
CA ASP A 335 -6.11 -11.24 -34.68
C ASP A 335 -7.00 -10.00 -35.00
N THR A 336 -8.29 -10.01 -34.65
CA THR A 336 -9.28 -8.99 -35.02
C THR A 336 -9.74 -8.09 -33.88
N MET A 337 -9.18 -8.19 -32.66
CA MET A 337 -9.47 -7.25 -31.55
C MET A 337 -8.39 -6.16 -31.36
N LEU A 338 -7.92 -5.60 -32.48
CA LEU A 338 -7.35 -4.25 -32.51
C LEU A 338 -8.38 -3.36 -33.19
N ASP A 339 -9.37 -2.88 -32.44
CA ASP A 339 -9.81 -1.49 -32.49
C ASP A 339 -11.01 -1.25 -31.56
N THR A 340 -10.84 -0.23 -30.72
CA THR A 340 -11.88 0.58 -30.07
C THR A 340 -12.93 -0.13 -29.21
N GLU A 341 -12.66 -0.24 -27.91
CA GLU A 341 -13.65 0.20 -26.92
C GLU A 341 -13.02 1.20 -25.97
N GLU A 342 -13.69 2.35 -25.86
CA GLU A 342 -13.34 3.47 -25.01
C GLU A 342 -13.08 3.02 -23.58
N SER A 343 -11.88 3.31 -23.12
CA SER A 343 -11.57 3.41 -21.72
C SER A 343 -12.58 4.37 -21.07
N ASP A 344 -13.41 3.85 -20.18
CA ASP A 344 -14.05 4.62 -19.12
C ASP A 344 -12.93 5.24 -18.27
N ARG A 345 -12.43 6.38 -18.72
CA ARG A 345 -11.58 7.25 -17.91
C ARG A 345 -12.47 7.82 -16.83
N VAL A 346 -12.25 7.39 -15.59
CA VAL A 346 -12.69 8.18 -14.43
C VAL A 346 -11.81 9.44 -14.40
N GLU A 347 -12.25 10.46 -15.14
CA GLU A 347 -11.70 11.80 -15.05
C GLU A 347 -12.18 12.40 -13.72
N LEU A 348 -11.27 12.53 -12.76
CA LEU A 348 -11.53 13.30 -11.55
C LEU A 348 -11.55 14.79 -11.93
N VAL A 349 -12.67 15.26 -12.49
CA VAL A 349 -12.90 16.68 -12.76
C VAL A 349 -13.10 17.38 -11.41
N ILE A 350 -12.05 18.02 -10.90
CA ILE A 350 -12.19 18.98 -9.81
C ILE A 350 -12.86 20.23 -10.39
N LYS A 351 -14.19 20.23 -10.40
CA LYS A 351 -14.95 21.46 -10.65
C LYS A 351 -14.69 22.39 -9.47
N ASN A 352 -13.91 23.46 -9.71
CA ASN A 352 -13.88 24.61 -8.81
C ASN A 352 -15.32 25.13 -8.67
N SER A 353 -15.97 24.83 -7.54
CA SER A 353 -17.25 25.42 -7.21
C SER A 353 -17.02 26.85 -6.70
N THR A 354 -16.69 27.78 -7.61
CA THR A 354 -16.77 29.23 -7.34
C THR A 354 -18.22 29.69 -7.42
N GLY A 355 -19.08 29.02 -6.66
CA GLY A 355 -20.52 29.20 -6.69
C GLY A 355 -21.15 28.80 -5.37
N SER A 356 -20.62 29.31 -4.26
CA SER A 356 -21.39 29.34 -3.02
C SER A 356 -21.43 30.78 -2.50
N PHE A 357 -22.65 31.24 -2.32
CA PHE A 357 -23.07 32.51 -1.75
C PHE A 357 -22.40 32.80 -0.37
N GLY A 358 -21.78 31.79 0.25
CA GLY A 358 -21.04 31.91 1.51
C GLY A 358 -19.71 32.66 1.41
N PHE A 359 -19.05 32.72 0.25
CA PHE A 359 -17.77 33.45 0.13
C PHE A 359 -17.97 34.98 0.14
N ALA A 360 -19.09 35.46 -0.39
CA ALA A 360 -19.46 36.87 -0.35
C ALA A 360 -19.80 37.33 1.09
N LEU A 361 -20.46 36.48 1.89
CA LEU A 361 -20.74 36.77 3.30
C LEU A 361 -19.47 36.73 4.18
N ALA A 362 -18.52 35.85 3.87
CA ALA A 362 -17.23 35.80 4.57
C ALA A 362 -16.35 37.03 4.28
N MET A 363 -16.38 37.56 3.05
CA MET A 363 -15.69 38.81 2.69
C MET A 363 -16.37 40.05 3.30
N LEU A 364 -17.71 40.06 3.44
CA LEU A 364 -18.40 41.15 4.14
C LEU A 364 -18.05 41.21 5.64
N ALA A 365 -17.85 40.05 6.28
CA ALA A 365 -17.42 39.98 7.68
C ALA A 365 -15.98 40.50 7.87
N ILE A 366 -15.08 40.27 6.91
CA ILE A 366 -13.68 40.72 6.98
C ILE A 366 -13.56 42.25 6.78
N ILE A 367 -14.48 42.87 6.03
CA ILE A 367 -14.46 44.32 5.77
C ILE A 367 -15.11 45.13 6.90
N ILE A 368 -16.06 44.56 7.66
CA ILE A 368 -16.78 45.29 8.72
C ILE A 368 -16.07 45.20 10.09
N THR A 369 -15.25 44.18 10.32
CA THR A 369 -14.60 43.97 11.62
C THR A 369 -13.58 45.06 12.03
N PRO A 370 -12.87 45.76 11.13
CA PRO A 370 -11.99 46.88 11.53
C PRO A 370 -12.74 48.16 11.89
N PHE A 371 -14.02 48.32 11.50
CA PHE A 371 -14.78 49.55 11.75
C PHE A 371 -15.46 49.57 13.13
N ALA A 372 -15.69 48.42 13.75
CA ALA A 372 -16.34 48.31 15.06
C ALA A 372 -15.39 48.52 16.26
N LEU A 373 -14.07 48.55 16.05
CA LEU A 373 -13.08 48.74 17.12
C LEU A 373 -12.55 50.18 17.24
N ALA A 374 -13.02 51.11 16.41
CA ALA A 374 -12.62 52.52 16.47
C ALA A 374 -13.51 53.41 17.36
N PHE A 375 -14.59 52.87 17.97
CA PHE A 375 -15.58 53.68 18.71
C PHE A 375 -15.82 53.30 20.18
N SER A 376 -14.91 52.57 20.82
CA SER A 376 -15.05 52.29 22.26
C SER A 376 -13.75 52.50 23.04
N LEU A 377 -13.44 53.77 23.34
CA LEU A 377 -12.54 54.16 24.42
C LEU A 377 -13.19 55.32 25.18
N PRO A 378 -13.53 55.17 26.47
CA PRO A 378 -13.88 56.30 27.31
C PRO A 378 -12.61 57.07 27.67
N ARG A 379 -12.64 58.39 27.49
CA ARG A 379 -11.69 59.32 28.12
C ARG A 379 -11.78 59.18 29.64
N LEU A 380 -10.66 58.90 30.29
CA LEU A 380 -10.46 59.22 31.71
C LEU A 380 -9.30 60.21 31.79
N LEU A 381 -9.64 61.38 32.36
CA LEU A 381 -8.74 62.32 33.00
C LEU A 381 -8.07 61.66 34.21
#